data_AF-A0A1N7NWE9-F1
#
_entry.id   AF-A0A1N7NWE9-F1
#
_cell.length_a   1.000
_cell.length_b   1.000
_cell.length_c   1.000
_cell.angle_alpha   90.00
_cell.angle_beta   90.00
_cell.angle_gamma   90.00
#
_symmetry.space_group_name_H-M   'P 1'
#
loop_
_entity.id
_entity.type
_entity.pdbx_description
1 polymer ?
#
loop_
_entity_poly.entity_id
_entity_poly.type
_entity_poly.pdbx_seq_one_letter_code
_entity_poly.pdbx_strand_id
1 'polypeptide(L)'
;MKKAKVFLIIFVSLFLMVSLFLYINRDKFAYVGSVDYVEVDCNMMSEILSEVYISDQKIRRENNLIKYAKEDHRNQELIISIIEKCGMPTLNEVNQQQMNAIWLGLQHTENKFRVKYFPLIEKAVKNGDLSKEQYALMKDRILMDEGKPQMYGSQLKNGKLYKLDAPETVNARRQEMGLEPLEDYLKRFDISFDAN
;
A
#
# COMPACT_ATOMS: atom_id res chain seq x y z
N MET A 1 -36.59 12.15 -35.31
CA MET A 1 -36.20 13.40 -34.60
C MET A 1 -36.70 13.49 -33.15
N LYS A 2 -38.00 13.29 -32.85
CA LYS A 2 -38.52 13.43 -31.47
C LYS A 2 -37.90 12.45 -30.45
N LYS A 3 -37.73 11.17 -30.80
CA LYS A 3 -37.11 10.16 -29.91
C LYS A 3 -35.66 10.49 -29.53
N ALA A 4 -34.87 11.01 -30.48
CA ALA A 4 -33.49 11.42 -30.22
C ALA A 4 -33.40 12.63 -29.28
N LYS A 5 -34.33 13.59 -29.39
CA LYS A 5 -34.42 14.71 -28.44
C LYS A 5 -34.81 14.25 -27.03
N VAL A 6 -35.75 13.31 -26.91
CA VAL A 6 -36.14 12.74 -25.60
C VAL A 6 -34.96 11.98 -24.97
N PHE A 7 -34.23 11.18 -25.76
CA PHE A 7 -33.05 10.46 -25.28
C PHE A 7 -31.94 11.41 -24.83
N LEU A 8 -31.70 12.48 -25.58
CA LEU A 8 -30.73 13.51 -25.21
C LEU A 8 -31.11 14.23 -23.91
N ILE A 9 -32.39 14.55 -23.72
CA ILE A 9 -32.88 15.19 -22.48
C ILE A 9 -32.68 14.25 -21.27
N ILE A 10 -33.04 12.97 -21.40
CA ILE A 10 -32.85 11.98 -20.33
C ILE A 10 -31.36 11.81 -20.01
N PHE A 11 -30.50 11.75 -21.03
CA PHE A 11 -29.06 11.63 -20.84
C PHE A 11 -28.47 12.85 -20.12
N VAL A 12 -28.85 14.07 -20.54
CA VAL A 12 -28.40 15.31 -19.91
C VAL A 12 -28.92 15.40 -18.47
N SER A 13 -30.17 15.04 -18.21
CA SER A 13 -30.72 15.05 -16.85
C SER A 13 -30.04 14.03 -15.94
N LEU A 14 -29.76 12.83 -16.46
CA LEU A 14 -29.03 11.80 -15.73
C LEU A 14 -27.59 12.25 -15.44
N PHE A 15 -26.90 12.81 -16.43
CA PHE A 15 -25.56 13.34 -16.27
C PHE A 15 -25.50 14.46 -15.23
N LEU A 16 -26.46 15.39 -15.26
CA LEU A 16 -26.57 16.46 -14.25
C LEU A 16 -26.88 15.90 -12.86
N MET A 17 -27.76 14.90 -12.73
CA MET A 17 -28.03 14.25 -11.44
C MET A 17 -26.79 13.55 -10.89
N VAL A 18 -26.05 12.81 -11.72
CA VAL A 18 -24.81 12.15 -11.31
C VAL A 18 -23.76 13.19 -10.92
N SER A 19 -23.59 14.25 -11.72
CA SER A 19 -22.62 15.31 -11.45
C SER A 19 -22.95 16.06 -10.16
N LEU A 20 -24.23 16.38 -9.93
CA LEU A 20 -24.71 17.02 -8.71
C LEU A 20 -24.56 16.09 -7.50
N PHE A 21 -24.86 14.79 -7.66
CA PHE A 21 -24.64 13.79 -6.62
C PHE A 21 -23.16 13.68 -6.24
N LEU A 22 -22.26 13.62 -7.22
CA LEU A 22 -20.81 13.60 -6.97
C LEU A 22 -20.34 14.90 -6.32
N TYR A 23 -20.86 16.06 -6.73
CA TYR A 23 -20.54 17.35 -6.13
C TYR A 23 -21.00 17.46 -4.66
N ILE A 24 -22.24 17.06 -4.38
CA ILE A 24 -22.82 17.05 -3.01
C ILE A 24 -22.05 16.07 -2.12
N ASN A 25 -21.58 14.95 -2.67
CA ASN A 25 -20.86 13.91 -1.94
C ASN A 25 -19.34 13.95 -2.20
N ARG A 26 -18.78 15.07 -2.65
CA ARG A 26 -17.33 15.18 -2.96
C ARG A 26 -16.44 14.90 -1.75
N ASP A 27 -16.97 15.18 -0.56
CA ASP A 27 -16.29 14.91 0.73
C ASP A 27 -16.55 13.48 1.24
N LYS A 28 -17.16 12.61 0.43
CA LYS A 28 -17.37 11.18 0.71
C LYS A 28 -16.63 10.25 -0.25
N PHE A 29 -16.05 10.78 -1.33
CA PHE A 29 -15.37 10.00 -2.35
C PHE A 29 -14.00 10.62 -2.66
N ALA A 30 -12.94 9.82 -2.64
CA ALA A 30 -11.65 10.15 -3.20
C ALA A 30 -11.44 9.31 -4.47
N TYR A 31 -11.51 9.94 -5.63
CA TYR A 31 -10.96 9.35 -6.84
C TYR A 31 -9.52 9.85 -6.96
N VAL A 32 -8.56 8.93 -6.95
CA VAL A 32 -7.13 9.26 -7.04
C VAL A 32 -6.50 8.85 -8.36
N GLY A 33 -7.20 8.11 -9.24
CA GLY A 33 -6.65 7.74 -10.55
C GLY A 33 -5.59 6.63 -10.48
N SER A 34 -4.89 6.41 -11.59
CA SER A 34 -3.72 5.53 -11.67
C SER A 34 -2.48 6.23 -11.13
N VAL A 35 -1.54 5.49 -10.54
CA VAL A 35 -0.23 6.06 -10.20
C VAL A 35 0.48 6.44 -11.49
N ASP A 36 0.72 7.73 -11.66
CA ASP A 36 1.41 8.30 -12.81
C ASP A 36 2.89 8.58 -12.48
N TYR A 37 3.74 8.61 -13.50
CA TYR A 37 5.14 8.98 -13.33
C TYR A 37 5.27 10.50 -13.31
N VAL A 38 5.80 11.03 -12.22
CA VAL A 38 6.04 12.47 -12.02
C VAL A 38 7.51 12.79 -12.20
N GLU A 39 7.80 14.04 -12.55
CA GLU A 39 9.17 14.49 -12.62
C GLU A 39 9.78 14.60 -11.21
N VAL A 40 10.92 13.94 -11.01
CA VAL A 40 11.71 14.02 -9.77
C VAL A 40 13.16 14.42 -10.06
N ASP A 41 13.78 15.19 -9.17
CA ASP A 41 15.21 15.49 -9.21
C ASP A 41 15.95 14.51 -8.28
N CYS A 42 16.86 13.71 -8.82
CA CYS A 42 17.61 12.72 -8.04
C CYS A 42 18.54 13.38 -6.99
N ASN A 43 18.93 14.65 -7.17
CA ASN A 43 19.67 15.39 -6.15
C ASN A 43 18.81 15.70 -4.92
N MET A 44 17.49 15.71 -5.07
CA MET A 44 16.51 15.96 -4.01
C MET A 44 15.94 14.67 -3.42
N MET A 45 16.44 13.48 -3.82
CA MET A 45 15.90 12.18 -3.41
C MET A 45 15.76 12.04 -1.89
N SER A 46 16.81 12.41 -1.15
CA SER A 46 16.82 12.35 0.32
C SER A 46 15.73 13.24 0.94
N GLU A 47 15.52 14.45 0.41
CA GLU A 47 14.49 15.37 0.89
C GLU A 47 13.08 14.85 0.56
N ILE A 48 12.87 14.39 -0.68
CA ILE A 48 11.58 13.84 -1.12
C ILE A 48 11.19 12.63 -0.28
N LEU A 49 12.12 11.69 -0.04
CA LEU A 49 11.84 10.50 0.77
C LEU A 49 11.54 10.86 2.23
N SER A 50 12.21 11.88 2.78
CA SER A 50 11.89 12.39 4.11
C SER A 50 10.47 12.98 4.17
N GLU A 51 10.10 13.77 3.16
CA GLU A 51 8.77 14.37 3.06
C GLU A 51 7.67 13.30 2.95
N VAL A 52 7.90 12.28 2.10
CA VAL A 52 6.98 11.14 1.93
C VAL A 52 6.79 10.40 3.26
N TYR A 53 7.87 10.12 3.99
CA TYR A 53 7.78 9.50 5.30
C TYR A 53 6.96 10.35 6.27
N ILE A 54 7.26 11.65 6.35
CA ILE A 54 6.56 12.57 7.26
C ILE A 54 5.07 12.65 6.91
N SER A 55 4.73 12.75 5.62
CA SER A 55 3.33 12.80 5.17
C SER A 55 2.58 11.51 5.52
N ASP A 56 3.15 10.34 5.23
CA ASP A 56 2.56 9.04 5.57
C ASP A 56 2.33 8.92 7.09
N GLN A 57 3.34 9.20 7.91
CA GLN A 57 3.22 9.08 9.36
C GLN A 57 2.24 10.09 9.96
N LYS A 58 2.16 11.30 9.40
CA LYS A 58 1.18 12.30 9.81
C LYS A 58 -0.22 11.80 9.51
N ILE A 59 -0.48 11.32 8.30
CA ILE A 59 -1.83 10.94 7.93
C ILE A 59 -2.32 9.73 8.72
N ARG A 60 -1.45 8.74 9.01
CA ARG A 60 -1.75 7.54 9.85
C ARG A 60 -2.16 7.85 11.29
N ARG A 61 -1.91 9.07 11.76
CA ARG A 61 -2.39 9.55 13.06
C ARG A 61 -3.72 10.29 12.95
N GLU A 62 -4.14 10.72 11.76
CA GLU A 62 -5.41 11.39 11.51
C GLU A 62 -6.51 10.36 11.22
N ASN A 63 -7.68 10.41 11.87
CA ASN A 63 -8.77 9.48 11.56
C ASN A 63 -9.61 9.92 10.34
N ASN A 64 -8.99 10.08 9.15
CA ASN A 64 -9.64 10.60 7.93
C ASN A 64 -9.33 9.81 6.64
N LEU A 65 -10.21 8.85 6.31
CA LEU A 65 -10.13 7.93 5.15
C LEU A 65 -9.90 8.59 3.78
N ILE A 66 -10.41 9.79 3.55
CA ILE A 66 -10.30 10.46 2.25
C ILE A 66 -8.94 11.10 2.05
N LYS A 67 -8.42 11.73 3.11
CA LYS A 67 -7.07 12.29 3.08
C LYS A 67 -6.02 11.18 2.95
N TYR A 68 -6.24 10.03 3.58
CA TYR A 68 -5.39 8.84 3.41
C TYR A 68 -5.17 8.47 1.96
N ALA A 69 -6.25 8.26 1.20
CA ALA A 69 -6.15 7.82 -0.17
C ALA A 69 -5.38 8.82 -1.06
N LYS A 70 -5.57 10.12 -0.85
CA LYS A 70 -4.88 11.17 -1.62
C LYS A 70 -3.39 11.24 -1.29
N GLU A 71 -3.03 11.20 0.00
CA GLU A 71 -1.63 11.21 0.42
C GLU A 71 -0.90 9.93 0.00
N ASP A 72 -1.54 8.76 0.17
CA ASP A 72 -0.98 7.49 -0.29
C ASP A 72 -0.71 7.51 -1.79
N HIS A 73 -1.65 8.04 -2.58
CA HIS A 73 -1.48 8.17 -4.02
C HIS A 73 -0.28 9.06 -4.38
N ARG A 74 -0.20 10.28 -3.83
CA ARG A 74 0.93 11.19 -4.06
C ARG A 74 2.27 10.55 -3.68
N ASN A 75 2.33 9.90 -2.51
CA ASN A 75 3.53 9.24 -2.02
C ASN A 75 3.97 8.11 -2.95
N GLN A 76 3.01 7.36 -3.51
CA GLN A 76 3.27 6.29 -4.48
C GLN A 76 3.86 6.84 -5.79
N GLU A 77 3.30 7.92 -6.33
CA GLU A 77 3.84 8.57 -7.54
C GLU A 77 5.29 9.00 -7.34
N LEU A 78 5.60 9.65 -6.22
CA LEU A 78 6.96 10.09 -5.89
C LEU A 78 7.93 8.92 -5.74
N ILE A 79 7.57 7.90 -4.95
CA ILE A 79 8.44 6.74 -4.71
C ILE A 79 8.69 5.96 -5.99
N ILE A 80 7.65 5.70 -6.78
CA ILE A 80 7.79 4.97 -8.03
C ILE A 80 8.63 5.76 -9.02
N SER A 81 8.45 7.08 -9.09
CA SER A 81 9.25 7.94 -9.97
C SER A 81 10.73 8.00 -9.53
N ILE A 82 11.01 8.01 -8.22
CA ILE A 82 12.38 7.88 -7.69
C ILE A 82 13.00 6.55 -8.12
N ILE A 83 12.31 5.42 -7.90
CA ILE A 83 12.84 4.09 -8.24
C ILE A 83 13.15 3.99 -9.74
N GLU A 84 12.27 4.51 -10.60
CA GLU A 84 12.41 4.39 -12.05
C GLU A 84 13.41 5.37 -12.65
N LYS A 85 13.52 6.59 -12.10
CA LYS A 85 14.43 7.63 -12.63
C LYS A 85 15.82 7.60 -11.97
N CYS A 86 15.88 7.35 -10.67
CA CYS A 86 17.10 7.44 -9.86
C CYS A 86 17.63 6.07 -9.42
N GLY A 87 16.80 5.02 -9.50
CA GLY A 87 17.11 3.70 -8.97
C GLY A 87 16.70 3.54 -7.50
N MET A 88 16.72 2.30 -7.01
CA MET A 88 16.53 2.00 -5.59
C MET A 88 17.80 2.38 -4.82
N PRO A 89 17.74 3.35 -3.88
CA PRO A 89 18.90 3.73 -3.09
C PRO A 89 19.25 2.66 -2.05
N THR A 90 20.46 2.77 -1.50
CA THR A 90 20.96 1.98 -0.37
C THR A 90 21.18 2.84 0.87
N LEU A 91 21.45 2.22 2.02
CA LEU A 91 21.78 2.95 3.25
C LEU A 91 23.10 3.75 3.19
N ASN A 92 23.88 3.63 2.11
CA ASN A 92 25.03 4.49 1.85
C ASN A 92 24.64 5.86 1.26
N GLU A 93 23.43 5.96 0.68
CA GLU A 93 22.93 7.15 -0.02
C GLU A 93 21.83 7.86 0.79
N VAL A 94 21.06 7.08 1.54
CA VAL A 94 19.91 7.54 2.34
C VAL A 94 19.93 6.90 3.73
N ASN A 95 19.12 7.40 4.66
CA ASN A 95 18.99 6.83 6.00
C ASN A 95 17.83 5.82 6.09
N GLN A 96 17.72 5.14 7.24
CA GLN A 96 16.69 4.12 7.47
C GLN A 96 15.26 4.66 7.33
N GLN A 97 15.01 5.91 7.75
CA GLN A 97 13.70 6.53 7.63
C GLN A 97 13.27 6.64 6.16
N GLN A 98 14.21 7.01 5.30
CA GLN A 98 13.99 7.19 3.86
C GLN A 98 13.79 5.84 3.15
N MET A 99 14.55 4.80 3.54
CA MET A 99 14.30 3.43 3.09
C MET A 99 12.90 2.93 3.51
N ASN A 100 12.50 3.23 4.75
CA ASN A 100 11.17 2.90 5.24
C ASN A 100 10.07 3.63 4.46
N ALA A 101 10.32 4.88 4.02
CA ALA A 101 9.40 5.62 3.17
C ALA A 101 9.11 4.86 1.87
N ILE A 102 10.15 4.39 1.18
CA ILE A 102 10.03 3.60 -0.04
C ILE A 102 9.17 2.36 0.20
N TRP A 103 9.48 1.60 1.25
CA TRP A 103 8.72 0.41 1.58
C TRP A 103 7.24 0.72 1.88
N LEU A 104 6.96 1.76 2.66
CA LEU A 104 5.59 2.18 3.00
C LEU A 104 4.79 2.54 1.75
N GLY A 105 5.35 3.37 0.87
CA GLY A 105 4.66 3.74 -0.36
C GLY A 105 4.37 2.53 -1.23
N LEU A 106 5.37 1.65 -1.46
CA LEU A 106 5.16 0.42 -2.23
C LEU A 106 4.15 -0.51 -1.55
N GLN A 107 4.19 -0.67 -0.23
CA GLN A 107 3.32 -1.57 0.53
C GLN A 107 1.83 -1.25 0.35
N HIS A 108 1.51 0.04 0.19
CA HIS A 108 0.15 0.52 0.03
C HIS A 108 -0.29 0.70 -1.44
N THR A 109 0.54 0.30 -2.41
CA THR A 109 0.15 0.28 -3.84
C THR A 109 -0.83 -0.84 -4.20
N GLU A 110 -1.46 -0.70 -5.36
CA GLU A 110 -2.10 -1.80 -6.06
C GLU A 110 -1.15 -2.99 -6.25
N ASN A 111 -1.70 -4.22 -6.24
CA ASN A 111 -0.92 -5.45 -6.32
C ASN A 111 0.05 -5.49 -7.51
N LYS A 112 -0.33 -4.93 -8.67
CA LYS A 112 0.52 -4.90 -9.88
C LYS A 112 1.87 -4.21 -9.63
N PHE A 113 1.89 -3.13 -8.85
CA PHE A 113 3.12 -2.40 -8.53
C PHE A 113 3.91 -3.11 -7.44
N ARG A 114 3.23 -3.61 -6.39
CA ARG A 114 3.88 -4.46 -5.37
C ARG A 114 4.62 -5.63 -6.00
N VAL A 115 3.97 -6.37 -6.89
CA VAL A 115 4.60 -7.49 -7.62
C VAL A 115 5.77 -7.02 -8.48
N LYS A 116 5.61 -5.92 -9.24
CA LYS A 116 6.68 -5.35 -10.08
C LYS A 116 7.93 -5.01 -9.28
N TYR A 117 7.79 -4.37 -8.13
CA TYR A 117 8.91 -3.88 -7.33
C TYR A 117 9.36 -4.83 -6.21
N PHE A 118 8.64 -5.91 -5.94
CA PHE A 118 9.00 -6.88 -4.91
C PHE A 118 10.45 -7.38 -5.04
N PRO A 119 10.99 -7.70 -6.24
CA PRO A 119 12.39 -8.11 -6.38
C PRO A 119 13.42 -7.09 -5.84
N LEU A 120 13.10 -5.79 -5.89
CA LEU A 120 13.95 -4.74 -5.31
C LEU A 120 13.91 -4.77 -3.78
N ILE A 121 12.75 -5.08 -3.19
CA ILE A 121 12.59 -5.30 -1.75
C ILE A 121 13.39 -6.53 -1.32
N GLU A 122 13.33 -7.63 -2.06
CA GLU A 122 14.12 -8.84 -1.74
C GLU A 122 15.63 -8.53 -1.73
N LYS A 123 16.10 -7.76 -2.72
CA LYS A 123 17.49 -7.31 -2.81
C LYS A 123 17.87 -6.38 -1.65
N ALA A 124 17.04 -5.38 -1.34
CA ALA A 124 17.27 -4.45 -0.23
C ALA A 124 17.34 -5.17 1.12
N VAL A 125 16.48 -6.16 1.35
CA VAL A 125 16.53 -6.98 2.58
C VAL A 125 17.78 -7.85 2.63
N LYS A 126 18.19 -8.45 1.51
CA LYS A 126 19.44 -9.22 1.42
C LYS A 126 20.67 -8.36 1.73
N ASN A 127 20.64 -7.09 1.33
CA ASN A 127 21.70 -6.11 1.59
C ASN A 127 21.65 -5.51 3.00
N GLY A 128 20.56 -5.71 3.74
CA GLY A 128 20.35 -5.09 5.06
C GLY A 128 19.81 -3.66 5.01
N ASP A 129 19.39 -3.17 3.85
CA ASP A 129 18.80 -1.83 3.67
C ASP A 129 17.34 -1.76 4.17
N LEU A 130 16.65 -2.91 4.19
CA LEU A 130 15.31 -3.11 4.72
C LEU A 130 15.26 -4.34 5.64
N SER A 131 14.29 -4.39 6.54
CA SER A 131 14.14 -5.50 7.48
C SER A 131 13.48 -6.74 6.85
N LYS A 132 13.75 -7.91 7.42
CA LYS A 132 13.02 -9.13 7.03
C LYS A 132 11.53 -9.03 7.34
N GLU A 133 11.14 -8.36 8.41
CA GLU A 133 9.73 -8.09 8.71
C GLU A 133 9.04 -7.38 7.53
N GLN A 134 9.68 -6.34 6.98
CA GLN A 134 9.16 -5.61 5.82
C GLN A 134 8.95 -6.52 4.60
N TYR A 135 9.85 -7.48 4.35
CA TYR A 135 9.64 -8.53 3.35
C TYR A 135 8.38 -9.34 3.64
N ALA A 136 8.27 -9.90 4.86
CA ALA A 136 7.20 -10.81 5.24
C ALA A 136 5.82 -10.16 5.08
N LEU A 137 5.68 -8.92 5.56
CA LEU A 137 4.46 -8.13 5.47
C LEU A 137 4.04 -7.85 4.03
N MET A 138 4.99 -7.55 3.13
CA MET A 138 4.69 -7.29 1.73
C MET A 138 4.38 -8.58 0.97
N LYS A 139 5.12 -9.66 1.25
CA LYS A 139 4.90 -10.97 0.66
C LYS A 139 3.49 -11.49 0.95
N ASP A 140 3.07 -11.44 2.20
CA ASP A 140 1.71 -11.87 2.57
C ASP A 140 0.62 -11.01 1.91
N ARG A 141 0.85 -9.70 1.76
CA ARG A 141 -0.09 -8.81 1.08
C ARG A 141 -0.25 -9.17 -0.40
N ILE A 142 0.85 -9.46 -1.08
CA ILE A 142 0.84 -9.94 -2.47
C ILE A 142 0.06 -11.25 -2.56
N LEU A 143 0.36 -12.22 -1.70
CA LEU A 143 -0.33 -13.52 -1.69
C LEU A 143 -1.83 -13.37 -1.46
N MET A 144 -2.23 -12.55 -0.49
CA MET A 144 -3.65 -12.28 -0.20
C MET A 144 -4.38 -11.69 -1.41
N ASP A 145 -3.79 -10.72 -2.11
CA ASP A 145 -4.39 -10.09 -3.29
C ASP A 145 -4.44 -11.01 -4.50
N GLU A 146 -3.50 -11.96 -4.59
CA GLU A 146 -3.52 -13.04 -5.57
C GLU A 146 -4.46 -14.19 -5.19
N GLY A 147 -5.16 -14.10 -4.04
CA GLY A 147 -6.07 -15.12 -3.56
C GLY A 147 -5.40 -16.38 -2.99
N LYS A 148 -4.08 -16.33 -2.76
CA LYS A 148 -3.24 -17.43 -2.28
C LYS A 148 -3.09 -17.37 -0.77
N PRO A 149 -2.94 -18.52 -0.07
CA PRO A 149 -2.60 -18.51 1.34
C PRO A 149 -1.32 -17.70 1.61
N GLN A 150 -1.34 -16.89 2.66
CA GLN A 150 -0.19 -16.11 3.11
C GLN A 150 0.79 -17.00 3.88
N MET A 151 2.06 -16.59 4.02
CA MET A 151 3.08 -17.43 4.66
C MET A 151 3.32 -17.09 6.13
N TYR A 152 3.14 -15.83 6.52
CA TYR A 152 3.52 -15.34 7.85
C TYR A 152 2.33 -14.87 8.71
N GLY A 153 1.13 -14.78 8.14
CA GLY A 153 -0.09 -14.48 8.91
C GLY A 153 -0.29 -12.99 9.23
N SER A 154 0.30 -12.09 8.46
CA SER A 154 0.24 -10.64 8.72
C SER A 154 -0.97 -9.92 8.14
N GLN A 155 -1.80 -10.59 7.34
CA GLN A 155 -2.95 -10.00 6.67
C GLN A 155 -4.27 -10.51 7.22
N LEU A 156 -5.17 -9.57 7.45
CA LEU A 156 -6.54 -9.82 7.87
C LEU A 156 -7.50 -9.47 6.74
N LYS A 157 -8.58 -10.25 6.62
CA LYS A 157 -9.69 -9.97 5.71
C LYS A 157 -11.00 -10.08 6.46
N ASN A 158 -11.83 -9.03 6.40
CA ASN A 158 -13.11 -8.96 7.10
C ASN A 158 -12.99 -9.24 8.62
N GLY A 159 -11.96 -8.68 9.26
CA GLY A 159 -11.72 -8.83 10.70
C GLY A 159 -11.25 -10.22 11.13
N LYS A 160 -10.79 -11.07 10.20
CA LYS A 160 -10.26 -12.42 10.48
C LYS A 160 -8.92 -12.62 9.83
N LEU A 161 -8.09 -13.49 10.40
CA LEU A 161 -6.86 -13.96 9.76
C LEU A 161 -7.17 -14.49 8.37
N TYR A 162 -6.48 -13.98 7.35
CA TYR A 162 -6.61 -14.50 6.00
C TYR A 162 -5.94 -15.88 5.88
N LYS A 163 -6.35 -16.69 4.89
CA LYS A 163 -5.88 -18.07 4.68
C LYS A 163 -4.35 -18.16 4.87
N LEU A 164 -3.90 -19.09 5.69
CA LEU A 164 -2.51 -19.27 6.06
C LEU A 164 -2.00 -20.60 5.50
N ASP A 165 -0.83 -20.57 4.87
CA ASP A 165 -0.10 -21.77 4.45
C ASP A 165 0.55 -22.42 5.66
N ALA A 166 0.49 -23.75 5.77
CA ALA A 166 1.12 -24.56 6.82
C ALA A 166 1.08 -23.90 8.23
N PRO A 167 -0.13 -23.72 8.83
CA PRO A 167 -0.31 -23.00 10.10
C PRO A 167 0.55 -23.53 11.25
N GLU A 168 0.78 -24.84 11.31
CA GLU A 168 1.55 -25.55 12.33
C GLU A 168 3.03 -25.16 12.36
N THR A 169 3.57 -24.61 11.26
CA THR A 169 4.97 -24.17 11.14
C THR A 169 5.13 -22.65 11.05
N VAL A 170 4.04 -21.88 11.22
CA VAL A 170 4.07 -20.43 11.00
C VAL A 170 5.02 -19.70 11.93
N ASN A 171 5.10 -20.10 13.21
CA ASN A 171 5.94 -19.40 14.18
C ASN A 171 7.43 -19.59 13.93
N ALA A 172 7.84 -20.73 13.35
CA ALA A 172 9.22 -20.91 12.88
C ALA A 172 9.56 -19.92 11.75
N ARG A 173 8.67 -19.81 10.74
CA ARG A 173 8.82 -18.83 9.65
C ARG A 173 8.82 -17.39 10.17
N ARG A 174 7.97 -17.06 11.14
CA ARG A 174 7.89 -15.72 11.74
C ARG A 174 9.17 -15.36 12.48
N GLN A 175 9.71 -16.28 13.27
CA GLN A 175 10.97 -16.10 13.99
C GLN A 175 12.13 -15.78 13.03
N GLU A 176 12.26 -16.49 11.91
CA GLU A 176 13.30 -16.25 10.89
C GLU A 176 13.25 -14.82 10.30
N MET A 177 12.05 -14.24 10.29
CA MET A 177 11.77 -12.89 9.76
C MET A 177 11.81 -11.80 10.84
N GLY A 178 12.08 -12.16 12.09
CA GLY A 178 12.08 -11.22 13.22
C GLY A 178 10.68 -10.82 13.68
N LEU A 179 9.65 -11.58 13.31
CA LEU A 179 8.27 -11.37 13.74
C LEU A 179 8.02 -12.11 15.08
N GLU A 180 7.21 -11.50 15.95
CA GLU A 180 6.70 -12.16 17.15
C GLU A 180 5.80 -13.37 16.82
N PRO A 181 5.47 -14.27 17.76
CA PRO A 181 4.52 -15.36 17.51
C PRO A 181 3.16 -14.87 16.96
N LEU A 182 2.52 -15.67 16.10
CA LEU A 182 1.29 -15.25 15.41
C LEU A 182 0.14 -15.00 16.39
N GLU A 183 0.03 -15.83 17.42
CA GLU A 183 -0.95 -15.71 18.49
C GLU A 183 -0.82 -14.37 19.25
N ASP A 184 0.42 -13.90 19.48
CA ASP A 184 0.65 -12.62 20.16
C ASP A 184 0.33 -11.43 19.25
N TYR A 185 0.65 -11.54 17.96
CA TYR A 185 0.25 -10.57 16.95
C TYR A 185 -1.28 -10.44 16.86
N LEU A 186 -2.00 -11.57 16.86
CA LEU A 186 -3.45 -11.62 16.66
C LEU A 186 -4.27 -11.17 17.87
N LYS A 187 -3.71 -11.21 19.09
CA LYS A 187 -4.33 -10.62 20.29
C LYS A 187 -4.65 -9.14 20.12
N ARG A 188 -3.88 -8.39 19.32
CA ARG A 188 -4.14 -6.96 19.04
C ARG A 188 -5.42 -6.70 18.25
N PHE A 189 -5.99 -7.77 17.67
CA PHE A 189 -7.20 -7.72 16.86
C PHE A 189 -8.34 -8.56 17.47
N ASP A 190 -8.20 -8.99 18.73
CA ASP A 190 -9.14 -9.89 19.42
C ASP A 190 -9.38 -11.21 18.66
N ILE A 191 -8.36 -11.71 17.95
CA ILE A 191 -8.42 -12.97 17.20
C ILE A 191 -7.67 -14.05 17.98
N SER A 192 -8.38 -15.14 18.30
CA SER A 192 -7.75 -16.37 18.80
C SER A 192 -7.24 -17.21 17.63
N PHE A 193 -6.05 -17.78 17.79
CA PHE A 193 -5.43 -18.68 16.82
C PHE A 193 -4.84 -19.88 17.57
N ASP A 194 -5.29 -21.07 17.17
CA ASP A 194 -4.66 -22.34 17.53
C ASP A 194 -4.18 -22.98 16.23
N ALA A 195 -2.90 -23.38 16.21
CA ALA A 195 -2.29 -24.02 15.07
C ALA A 195 -2.56 -25.53 15.02
N ASN A 196 -3.23 -26.08 16.05
CA ASN A 196 -3.52 -27.50 16.23
C ASN A 196 -5.01 -27.83 16.10
#